data_AF-A0A087M576-F1
#
_entry.id   AF-A0A087M576-F1
#
_cell.length_a   1.000
_cell.length_b   1.000
_cell.length_c   1.000
_cell.angle_alpha   90.00
_cell.angle_beta   90.00
_cell.angle_gamma   90.00
#
_symmetry.space_group_name_H-M   'P 1'
#
loop_
_entity.id
_entity.type
_entity.pdbx_description
1 polymer ?
#
loop_
_entity_poly.entity_id
_entity_poly.type
_entity_poly.pdbx_seq_one_letter_code
_entity_poly.pdbx_strand_id
1 'polypeptide(L)' 'MVKGFYAQITEALKAAGCTFRRQGKGDHEIWYSPLTDRTFTVDRGSLSRHTANAVMKQAGIERRF' A
#
# COMPACT_ATOMS: atom_id res chain seq x y z
N MET A 1 -14.40 13.70 -10.00
CA MET A 1 -12.96 13.38 -9.94
C MET A 1 -12.84 12.16 -9.04
N VAL A 2 -12.44 10.98 -9.56
CA VAL A 2 -12.41 9.76 -8.75
C VAL A 2 -11.28 9.88 -7.72
N LYS A 3 -11.62 9.87 -6.44
CA LYS A 3 -10.64 9.96 -5.35
C LYS A 3 -10.09 8.55 -5.10
N GLY A 4 -8.86 8.29 -5.53
CA GLY A 4 -8.21 6.99 -5.34
C GLY A 4 -7.88 6.68 -3.87
N PHE A 5 -7.57 5.42 -3.58
CA PHE A 5 -7.19 4.95 -2.25
C PHE A 5 -5.71 5.15 -1.94
N TYR A 6 -4.88 5.45 -2.93
CA TYR A 6 -3.42 5.55 -2.78
C TYR A 6 -2.96 6.43 -1.61
N ALA A 7 -3.55 7.62 -1.46
CA ALA A 7 -3.20 8.51 -0.34
C ALA A 7 -3.53 7.85 1.01
N GLN A 8 -4.69 7.22 1.14
CA GLN A 8 -5.07 6.58 2.40
C GLN A 8 -4.25 5.32 2.69
N ILE A 9 -3.89 4.57 1.64
CA ILE A 9 -3.01 3.41 1.73
C ILE A 9 -1.65 3.85 2.26
N THR A 10 -1.00 4.81 1.59
CA THR A 10 0.36 5.24 1.95
C THR A 10 0.43 5.87 3.34
N GLU A 11 -0.59 6.63 3.76
CA GLU A 11 -0.65 7.14 5.12
C GLU A 11 -0.80 6.02 6.16
N ALA A 12 -1.62 4.98 5.89
CA ALA A 12 -1.72 3.82 6.77
C ALA A 12 -0.41 3.02 6.83
N LEU A 13 0.27 2.86 5.69
CA LEU A 13 1.56 2.17 5.60
C LEU A 13 2.63 2.89 6.42
N LYS A 14 2.78 4.21 6.24
CA LYS A 14 3.73 5.01 7.02
C LYS A 14 3.44 4.98 8.51
N ALA A 15 2.17 5.09 8.90
CA ALA A 15 1.75 5.01 10.30
C ALA A 15 2.10 3.66 10.95
N ALA A 16 2.11 2.59 10.14
CA ALA A 16 2.54 1.25 10.55
C ALA A 16 4.06 1.02 10.45
N GLY A 17 4.85 2.04 10.11
CA GLY A 17 6.31 1.94 9.96
C GLY A 17 6.77 1.25 8.67
N CYS A 18 5.87 1.02 7.70
CA CYS A 18 6.25 0.50 6.39
C CYS A 18 7.02 1.58 5.60
N THR A 19 7.99 1.15 4.81
CA THR A 19 8.88 2.06 4.06
C THR A 19 8.79 1.85 2.57
N PHE A 20 8.81 2.95 1.82
CA PHE A 20 9.00 2.89 0.37
C PHE A 20 10.41 2.38 0.07
N ARG A 21 10.51 1.34 -0.76
CA ARG A 21 11.78 0.68 -1.09
C ARG A 21 12.30 1.12 -2.45
N ARG A 22 11.45 1.07 -3.49
CA ARG A 22 11.80 1.52 -4.86
C ARG A 22 10.57 1.66 -5.76
N GLN A 23 10.74 2.33 -6.89
CA GLN A 23 9.74 2.32 -7.96
C GLN A 23 9.74 0.94 -8.66
N GLY A 24 8.54 0.39 -8.90
CA GLY A 24 8.32 -0.77 -9.76
C GLY A 24 8.19 -0.37 -11.24
N LYS A 25 7.60 -1.25 -12.06
CA LYS A 25 7.32 -0.93 -13.46
C LYS A 25 6.11 0.02 -13.54
N GLY A 26 6.29 1.18 -14.18
CA GLY A 26 5.25 2.18 -14.35
C GLY A 26 4.98 2.94 -13.05
N ASP A 27 3.71 3.07 -12.69
CA ASP A 27 3.20 3.79 -11.52
C ASP A 27 3.17 2.96 -10.23
N HIS A 28 3.49 1.67 -10.32
CA HIS A 28 3.65 0.78 -9.18
C HIS A 28 4.83 1.15 -8.29
N GLU A 29 4.63 1.13 -6.99
CA GLU A 29 5.64 1.32 -5.96
C GLU A 29 5.88 0.03 -5.20
N ILE A 30 7.12 -0.21 -4.78
CA ILE A 30 7.49 -1.37 -3.97
C ILE A 30 7.76 -0.89 -2.55
N TRP A 31 7.01 -1.45 -1.60
CA TRP A 31 7.03 -1.11 -0.19
C TRP A 31 7.47 -2.29 0.65
N TYR A 32 8.13 -2.02 1.77
CA TYR A 32 8.54 -3.00 2.77
C TYR A 32 7.74 -2.82 4.05
N SER A 33 7.21 -3.93 4.60
CA SER A 33 6.59 -3.95 5.92
C SER A 33 7.53 -4.62 6.93
N PRO A 34 7.91 -3.92 8.02
CA PRO A 34 8.61 -4.53 9.13
C PRO A 34 7.71 -5.46 9.96
N LEU A 35 6.37 -5.34 9.84
CA LEU A 35 5.42 -6.18 10.58
C LEU A 35 5.36 -7.61 10.04
N THR A 36 5.46 -7.75 8.71
CA THR A 36 5.40 -9.05 8.03
C THR A 36 6.75 -9.49 7.47
N ASP A 37 7.79 -8.67 7.63
CA ASP A 37 9.11 -8.80 7.02
C ASP A 37 9.06 -9.09 5.50
N ARG A 38 8.12 -8.41 4.81
CA ARG A 38 7.82 -8.67 3.40
C ARG A 38 7.81 -7.41 2.60
N THR A 39 8.15 -7.58 1.33
CA THR A 39 8.03 -6.54 0.31
C THR A 39 6.78 -6.79 -0.53
N PHE A 40 6.00 -5.75 -0.81
CA PHE A 40 4.76 -5.82 -1.59
C PHE A 40 4.63 -4.61 -2.52
N THR A 41 3.69 -4.68 -3.45
CA THR A 41 3.47 -3.65 -4.47
C THR A 41 2.25 -2.81 -4.12
N VAL A 42 2.38 -1.50 -4.28
CA VAL A 42 1.30 -0.52 -4.12
C VAL A 42 1.09 0.19 -5.45
N ASP A 43 -0.14 0.20 -5.94
CA ASP A 43 -0.52 0.89 -7.16
C ASP A 43 -0.96 2.34 -6.85
N ARG A 44 -0.34 3.33 -7.51
CA ARG A 44 -0.75 4.75 -7.42
C ARG A 44 -2.12 5.01 -8.01
N GLY A 45 -2.51 4.25 -9.02
CA GLY A 45 -3.83 4.25 -9.65
C GLY A 45 -4.87 3.43 -8.88
N SER A 46 -4.61 3.01 -7.63
CA SER A 46 -5.55 2.15 -6.89
C SER A 46 -6.89 2.84 -6.63
N LEU A 47 -7.87 2.56 -7.50
CA LEU A 47 -9.27 3.00 -7.37
C LEU A 47 -10.16 1.93 -6.71
N SER A 48 -9.64 0.70 -6.55
CA SER A 48 -10.38 -0.42 -6.00
C SER A 48 -10.14 -0.60 -4.52
N ARG A 49 -11.24 -0.61 -3.77
CA ARG A 49 -11.28 -0.97 -2.35
C ARG A 49 -10.70 -2.35 -2.06
N HIS A 50 -10.90 -3.30 -2.98
CA HIS A 50 -10.36 -4.66 -2.83
C HIS A 50 -8.84 -4.66 -2.92
N THR A 51 -8.27 -3.90 -3.86
CA THR A 51 -6.81 -3.71 -3.97
C THR A 51 -6.27 -3.03 -2.72
N ALA A 52 -6.92 -1.98 -2.23
CA ALA A 52 -6.51 -1.31 -0.99
C ALA A 52 -6.49 -2.27 0.22
N ASN A 53 -7.53 -3.10 0.37
CA ASN A 53 -7.61 -4.10 1.44
C ASN A 53 -6.57 -5.22 1.27
N ALA A 54 -6.25 -5.62 0.04
CA ALA A 54 -5.19 -6.58 -0.22
C ALA A 54 -3.81 -6.03 0.20
N VAL A 55 -3.53 -4.75 -0.07
CA VAL A 55 -2.30 -4.08 0.37
C VAL A 55 -2.20 -4.05 1.90
N MET A 56 -3.27 -3.69 2.61
CA MET A 56 -3.27 -3.72 4.08
C MET A 56 -2.98 -5.13 4.62
N LYS A 57 -3.61 -6.15 4.01
CA LYS A 57 -3.36 -7.55 4.38
C LYS A 57 -1.91 -7.99 4.13
N GLN A 58 -1.31 -7.58 3.01
CA GLN A 58 0.10 -7.87 2.70
C GLN A 58 1.05 -7.17 3.68
N ALA A 59 0.73 -5.93 4.06
CA ALA A 59 1.48 -5.17 5.04
C ALA A 59 1.31 -5.68 6.49
N GLY A 60 0.32 -6.55 6.75
CA GLY A 60 -0.02 -7.03 8.09
C GLY A 60 -0.81 -6.03 8.93
N ILE A 61 -1.48 -5.07 8.29
CA ILE A 61 -2.24 -4.01 8.95
C ILE A 61 -3.72 -4.41 8.99
N GLU A 62 -4.31 -4.44 10.18
CA GLU A 62 -5.74 -4.67 10.37
C GLU A 62 -6.56 -3.40 10.08
N ARG A 63 -6.52 -2.94 8.83
CA ARG A 63 -7.29 -1.79 8.33
C ARG A 63 -8.08 -2.19 7.08
N ARG A 64 -9.30 -1.67 6.98
CA ARG A 64 -10.16 -1.85 5.81
C ARG A 64 -10.62 -0.50 5.26
N PHE A 65 -10.77 -0.45 3.95
CA PHE A 65 -11.33 0.64 3.16
C PHE A 65 -12.70 0.27 2.61
#